data_AF-A0A3A4R860-F1
#
_entry.id   AF-A0A3A4R860-F1
#
_cell.length_a   1.000
_cell.length_b   1.000
_cell.length_c   1.000
_cell.angle_alpha   90.00
_cell.angle_beta   90.00
_cell.angle_gamma   90.00
#
_symmetry.space_group_name_H-M   'P 1'
#
loop_
_entity.id
_entity.type
_entity.pdbx_description
1 polymer ?
#
loop_
_entity_poly.entity_id
_entity_poly.type
_entity_poly.pdbx_seq_one_letter_code
_entity_poly.pdbx_strand_id
1 'polypeptide(L)'
;MNTTPRRPKQIFDRRSVFFSIIVLAMFGAVLYLLFALNQNVQTKKSGSATDYELYRNLGSKLKSEKMFEQAITAYNTYLSDPALTPETRANIHYTIGNLYFELHQYDKALAAYYAADMLGVPPQIAGEVNIKIVNSLERLGRDFSAEYALKSRTSLDEDTKKEQPSGQIVAQYGSEYVTMRDLDEQLEMLDETQRQQFRDPQQKFMFLQQYIAQKLLARKAVKMGYDKDTEILNKLDMLKDQLMVEKMVKAEIEGKISIDPEDVKNFYEARKSAYREPDSFRIAHIQVPTKDKADSVLASLSGGADFAAAAQSESQAADASTGGTIDAWLSTASPIYKGTDYTSIIQAIQNLETGGLSQAIEHEGTYHIVKVLDKKPGAQLTFEQAAQKVAQDYQISKAQKIYQSMMENILKVEGVKINQEAFFPEQKSGDDKKIDIKQITP
;
A
#
# COMPACT_ATOMS: atom_id res chain seq x y z
N MET A 1 58.56 15.27 -84.03
CA MET A 1 59.86 14.95 -83.41
C MET A 1 60.29 16.13 -82.53
N ASN A 2 60.95 15.82 -81.41
CA ASN A 2 61.61 16.70 -80.43
C ASN A 2 60.77 17.35 -79.31
N THR A 3 60.57 16.53 -78.28
CA THR A 3 60.89 16.77 -76.87
C THR A 3 61.54 18.11 -76.50
N THR A 4 60.88 18.85 -75.60
CA THR A 4 61.57 19.59 -74.51
C THR A 4 60.59 19.85 -73.37
N PRO A 5 60.65 19.09 -72.25
CA PRO A 5 60.00 19.50 -71.01
C PRO A 5 60.88 20.53 -70.28
N ARG A 6 60.30 21.69 -69.97
CA ARG A 6 60.88 22.71 -69.09
C ARG A 6 61.03 22.15 -67.67
N ARG A 7 62.20 22.35 -67.05
CA ARG A 7 62.48 22.06 -65.64
C ARG A 7 61.48 22.78 -64.71
N PRO A 8 60.88 22.11 -63.71
CA PRO A 8 60.24 22.80 -62.61
C PRO A 8 61.30 23.33 -61.63
N LYS A 9 61.12 24.58 -61.20
CA LYS A 9 61.95 25.31 -60.25
C LYS A 9 62.07 24.55 -58.92
N GLN A 10 63.28 24.53 -58.35
CA GLN A 10 63.50 24.19 -56.95
C GLN A 10 62.68 25.13 -56.05
N ILE A 11 61.81 24.54 -55.23
CA ILE A 11 61.15 25.22 -54.10
C ILE A 11 61.57 24.45 -52.85
N PHE A 12 62.79 24.69 -52.37
CA PHE A 12 63.10 24.43 -50.97
C PHE A 12 62.66 25.67 -50.19
N ASP A 13 61.44 25.62 -49.65
CA ASP A 13 60.96 26.63 -48.72
C ASP A 13 61.71 26.45 -47.39
N ARG A 14 62.39 27.49 -46.91
CA ARG A 14 63.06 27.47 -45.60
C ARG A 14 62.08 27.17 -44.46
N ARG A 15 60.77 27.40 -44.65
CA ARG A 15 59.74 27.09 -43.66
C ARG A 15 59.42 25.60 -43.57
N SER A 16 59.53 24.83 -44.64
CA SER A 16 59.28 23.38 -44.60
C SER A 16 60.46 22.60 -44.00
N VAL A 17 61.71 23.04 -44.21
CA VAL A 17 62.88 22.47 -43.54
C VAL A 17 62.87 22.74 -42.03
N PHE A 18 62.46 23.94 -41.61
CA PHE A 18 62.34 24.29 -40.19
C PHE A 18 61.22 23.51 -39.49
N PHE A 19 60.08 23.32 -40.15
CA PHE A 19 59.00 22.47 -39.64
C PHE A 19 59.40 21.00 -39.52
N SER A 20 60.13 20.45 -40.49
CA SER A 20 60.63 19.07 -40.42
C SER A 20 61.66 18.86 -39.31
N ILE A 21 62.52 19.84 -39.01
CA ILE A 21 63.49 19.77 -37.91
C ILE A 21 62.78 19.86 -36.54
N ILE A 22 61.77 20.72 -36.40
CA ILE A 22 60.97 20.83 -35.16
C ILE A 22 60.14 19.55 -34.93
N VAL A 23 59.57 18.96 -35.98
CA VAL A 23 58.80 17.71 -35.87
C VAL A 23 59.71 16.52 -35.55
N LEU A 24 60.94 16.45 -36.10
CA LEU A 24 61.94 15.44 -35.73
C LEU A 24 62.47 15.63 -34.30
N ALA A 25 62.67 16.87 -33.86
CA ALA A 25 63.08 17.17 -32.48
C ALA A 25 61.97 16.84 -31.46
N MET A 26 60.70 17.10 -31.80
CA MET A 26 59.55 16.72 -30.98
C MET A 26 59.34 15.20 -30.95
N PHE A 27 59.55 14.49 -32.07
CA PHE A 27 59.47 13.03 -32.11
C PHE A 27 60.63 12.38 -31.32
N GLY A 28 61.83 12.96 -31.38
CA GLY A 28 62.98 12.58 -30.54
C GLY A 28 62.74 12.86 -29.05
N ALA A 29 62.11 14.00 -28.71
CA ALA A 29 61.75 14.33 -27.33
C ALA A 29 60.64 13.42 -26.78
N VAL A 30 59.66 13.04 -27.60
CA VAL A 30 58.61 12.07 -27.24
C VAL A 30 59.16 10.65 -27.14
N LEU A 31 60.06 10.23 -28.05
CA LEU A 31 60.76 8.95 -27.93
C LEU A 31 61.72 8.93 -26.74
N TYR A 32 62.37 10.04 -26.41
CA TYR A 32 63.17 10.18 -25.19
C TYR A 32 62.29 10.19 -23.93
N LEU A 33 61.11 10.81 -23.95
CA LEU A 33 60.14 10.75 -22.85
C LEU A 33 59.53 9.36 -22.69
N LEU A 34 59.24 8.65 -23.79
CA LEU A 34 58.77 7.27 -23.77
C LEU A 34 59.89 6.30 -23.34
N PHE A 35 61.13 6.54 -23.75
CA PHE A 35 62.31 5.79 -23.30
C PHE A 35 62.64 6.11 -21.83
N ALA A 36 62.50 7.35 -21.37
CA ALA A 36 62.69 7.77 -19.98
C ALA A 36 61.54 7.29 -19.06
N LEU A 37 60.30 7.22 -19.56
CA LEU A 37 59.18 6.58 -18.87
C LEU A 37 59.37 5.05 -18.82
N ASN A 38 59.88 4.42 -19.88
CA ASN A 38 60.20 2.99 -19.90
C ASN A 38 61.43 2.67 -19.01
N GLN A 39 62.43 3.55 -18.94
CA GLN A 39 63.56 3.46 -18.00
C GLN A 39 63.12 3.72 -16.56
N ASN A 40 62.14 4.59 -16.29
CA ASN A 40 61.55 4.78 -14.96
C ASN A 40 60.63 3.63 -14.52
N VAL A 41 60.10 2.82 -15.44
CA VAL A 41 59.42 1.56 -15.12
C VAL A 41 60.41 0.43 -14.87
N GLN A 42 61.61 0.48 -15.47
CA GLN A 42 62.65 -0.55 -15.34
C GLN A 42 63.74 -0.25 -14.29
N THR A 43 63.73 0.92 -13.62
CA THR A 43 64.73 1.26 -12.58
C THR A 43 64.12 1.74 -11.27
N LYS A 44 63.03 1.11 -10.81
CA LYS A 44 62.75 1.00 -9.37
C LYS A 44 61.71 -0.07 -9.09
N LYS A 45 62.15 -1.29 -8.75
CA LYS A 45 61.50 -2.18 -7.76
C LYS A 45 62.37 -3.42 -7.48
N SER A 46 63.43 -3.21 -6.71
CA SER A 46 63.67 -4.10 -5.56
C SER A 46 63.78 -3.20 -4.32
N GLY A 47 62.64 -2.69 -3.88
CA GLY A 47 62.55 -2.22 -2.49
C GLY A 47 62.84 -3.44 -1.62
N SER A 48 63.80 -3.31 -0.71
CA SER A 48 64.06 -4.36 0.27
C SER A 48 62.82 -4.51 1.16
N ALA A 49 62.59 -5.68 1.77
CA ALA A 49 61.47 -5.87 2.70
C ALA A 49 61.45 -4.81 3.83
N THR A 50 62.63 -4.28 4.18
CA THR A 50 62.84 -3.16 5.12
C THR A 50 62.23 -1.83 4.66
N ASP A 51 62.08 -1.59 3.36
CA ASP A 51 61.56 -0.32 2.83
C ASP A 51 60.02 -0.23 2.91
N TYR A 52 59.32 -1.36 2.85
CA TYR A 52 57.86 -1.40 2.90
C TYR A 52 57.31 -1.37 4.33
N GLU A 53 57.98 -2.02 5.30
CA GLU A 53 57.60 -1.97 6.72
C GLU A 53 57.59 -0.53 7.28
N LEU A 54 58.42 0.37 6.73
CA LEU A 54 58.37 1.80 7.05
C LEU A 54 56.97 2.38 6.77
N TYR A 55 56.34 2.02 5.65
CA TYR A 55 55.01 2.51 5.29
C TYR A 55 53.90 1.90 6.15
N ARG A 56 54.05 0.66 6.61
CA ARG A 56 53.13 0.07 7.59
C ARG A 56 53.17 0.81 8.93
N ASN A 57 54.37 1.12 9.42
CA ASN A 57 54.57 1.87 10.67
C ASN A 57 54.08 3.32 10.53
N LEU A 58 54.42 3.97 9.40
CA LEU A 58 53.95 5.32 9.07
C LEU A 58 52.42 5.37 9.02
N GLY A 59 51.78 4.43 8.31
CA GLY A 59 50.31 4.34 8.26
C GLY A 59 49.69 4.17 9.64
N SER A 60 50.32 3.37 10.50
CA SER A 60 49.85 3.16 11.88
C SER A 60 49.97 4.41 12.75
N LYS A 61 51.05 5.18 12.63
CA LYS A 61 51.22 6.47 13.31
C LYS A 61 50.26 7.53 12.78
N LEU A 62 50.11 7.65 11.46
CA LEU A 62 49.17 8.60 10.86
C LEU A 62 47.72 8.29 11.27
N LYS A 63 47.35 7.00 11.34
CA LYS A 63 46.05 6.56 11.86
C LYS A 63 45.85 7.00 13.30
N SER A 64 46.85 6.84 14.18
CA SER A 64 46.72 7.26 15.60
C SER A 64 46.55 8.77 15.76
N GLU A 65 47.16 9.55 14.87
CA GLU A 65 46.99 11.02 14.79
C GLU A 65 45.73 11.46 14.02
N LYS A 66 44.83 10.52 13.67
CA LYS A 66 43.59 10.77 12.90
C LYS A 66 43.80 11.38 11.50
N MET A 67 44.99 11.24 10.94
CA MET A 67 45.33 11.64 9.58
C MET A 67 44.95 10.53 8.60
N PHE A 68 43.66 10.26 8.45
CA PHE A 68 43.15 9.03 7.81
C PHE A 68 43.49 8.92 6.32
N GLU A 69 43.38 10.00 5.53
CA GLU A 69 43.71 9.99 4.10
C GLU A 69 45.22 9.71 3.87
N GLN A 70 46.09 10.31 4.70
CA GLN A 70 47.53 10.04 4.65
C GLN A 70 47.85 8.62 5.13
N ALA A 71 47.15 8.12 6.15
CA ALA A 71 47.31 6.75 6.62
C ALA A 71 46.92 5.73 5.55
N ILE A 72 45.80 5.96 4.84
CA ILE A 72 45.37 5.13 3.70
C ILE A 72 46.44 5.15 2.59
N THR A 73 47.01 6.31 2.29
CA THR A 73 48.07 6.44 1.29
C THR A 73 49.28 5.58 1.65
N ALA A 74 49.74 5.66 2.90
CA ALA A 74 50.85 4.84 3.40
C ALA A 74 50.52 3.34 3.35
N TYR A 75 49.32 2.92 3.76
CA TYR A 75 48.90 1.52 3.69
C TYR A 75 48.77 1.00 2.25
N ASN A 76 48.31 1.82 1.29
CA ASN A 76 48.31 1.45 -0.13
C ASN A 76 49.73 1.29 -0.69
N THR A 77 50.68 2.13 -0.26
CA THR A 77 52.09 1.93 -0.59
C THR A 77 52.63 0.63 0.01
N TYR A 78 52.27 0.31 1.26
CA TYR A 78 52.62 -0.96 1.89
C TYR A 78 52.06 -2.17 1.14
N LEU A 79 50.79 -2.11 0.68
CA LEU A 79 50.17 -3.18 -0.13
C LEU A 79 50.91 -3.47 -1.46
N SER A 80 51.77 -2.55 -1.92
CA SER A 80 52.60 -2.74 -3.11
C SER A 80 53.81 -3.65 -2.90
N ASP A 81 54.07 -4.08 -1.66
CA ASP A 81 55.11 -5.05 -1.33
C ASP A 81 54.76 -6.44 -1.91
N PRO A 82 55.58 -7.02 -2.79
CA PRO A 82 55.33 -8.34 -3.35
C PRO A 82 55.41 -9.48 -2.31
N ALA A 83 56.09 -9.27 -1.17
CA ALA A 83 56.31 -10.30 -0.16
C ALA A 83 55.12 -10.54 0.79
N LEU A 84 54.06 -9.72 0.73
CA LEU A 84 52.93 -9.84 1.65
C LEU A 84 52.09 -11.09 1.41
N THR A 85 51.83 -11.82 2.50
CA THR A 85 50.90 -12.93 2.53
C THR A 85 49.46 -12.46 2.25
N PRO A 86 48.59 -13.31 1.69
CA PRO A 86 47.17 -12.99 1.51
C PRO A 86 46.50 -12.52 2.79
N GLU A 87 46.79 -13.18 3.91
CA GLU A 87 46.29 -12.82 5.24
C GLU A 87 46.69 -11.39 5.65
N THR A 88 47.96 -11.02 5.45
CA THR A 88 48.45 -9.67 5.76
C THR A 88 47.78 -8.64 4.86
N ARG A 89 47.62 -8.94 3.57
CA ARG A 89 46.90 -8.08 2.63
C ARG A 89 45.44 -7.90 3.07
N ALA A 90 44.77 -8.97 3.48
CA ALA A 90 43.39 -8.92 3.96
C ALA A 90 43.23 -8.02 5.20
N ASN A 91 44.15 -8.13 6.18
CA ASN A 91 44.16 -7.29 7.37
C ASN A 91 44.38 -5.79 7.05
N ILE A 92 45.26 -5.49 6.09
CA ILE A 92 45.51 -4.12 5.66
C ILE A 92 44.30 -3.56 4.89
N HIS A 93 43.68 -4.35 4.01
CA HIS A 93 42.43 -3.98 3.35
C HIS A 93 41.29 -3.73 4.34
N TYR A 94 41.14 -4.56 5.38
CA TYR A 94 40.19 -4.32 6.47
C TYR A 94 40.47 -2.99 7.20
N THR A 95 41.75 -2.72 7.49
CA THR A 95 42.17 -1.46 8.11
C THR A 95 41.85 -0.25 7.23
N ILE A 96 42.17 -0.31 5.94
CA ILE A 96 41.83 0.75 4.97
C ILE A 96 40.32 0.94 4.89
N GLY A 97 39.54 -0.15 4.89
CA GLY A 97 38.08 -0.10 4.92
C GLY A 97 37.57 0.66 6.13
N ASN A 98 38.09 0.37 7.33
CA ASN A 98 37.74 1.11 8.55
C ASN A 98 38.08 2.60 8.44
N LEU A 99 39.22 2.97 7.86
CA LEU A 99 39.59 4.38 7.67
C LEU A 99 38.64 5.10 6.71
N TYR A 100 38.29 4.48 5.59
CA TYR A 100 37.28 5.03 4.68
C TYR A 100 35.90 5.14 5.35
N PHE A 101 35.55 4.19 6.20
CA PHE A 101 34.28 4.20 6.94
C PHE A 101 34.21 5.39 7.92
N GLU A 102 35.29 5.68 8.65
CA GLU A 102 35.41 6.88 9.51
C GLU A 102 35.33 8.19 8.71
N LEU A 103 35.81 8.18 7.46
CA LEU A 103 35.71 9.32 6.54
C LEU A 103 34.34 9.42 5.85
N HIS A 104 33.37 8.56 6.19
CA HIS A 104 32.07 8.44 5.53
C HIS A 104 32.13 8.15 4.01
N GLN A 105 33.27 7.65 3.52
CA GLN A 105 33.46 7.21 2.13
C GLN A 105 33.05 5.74 2.01
N TYR A 106 31.75 5.46 2.20
CA TYR A 106 31.22 4.10 2.37
C TYR A 106 31.36 3.21 1.13
N ASP A 107 31.40 3.79 -0.06
CA ASP A 107 31.67 3.10 -1.33
C ASP A 107 33.09 2.53 -1.38
N LYS A 108 34.08 3.33 -0.98
CA LYS A 108 35.48 2.91 -0.88
C LYS A 108 35.72 1.96 0.30
N ALA A 109 35.04 2.20 1.42
CA ALA A 109 35.06 1.30 2.56
C ALA A 109 34.57 -0.10 2.16
N LEU A 110 33.42 -0.17 1.49
CA LEU A 110 32.85 -1.41 0.97
C LEU A 110 33.81 -2.14 0.02
N ALA A 111 34.44 -1.43 -0.93
CA ALA A 111 35.41 -2.03 -1.84
C ALA A 111 36.61 -2.63 -1.09
N ALA A 112 37.12 -1.93 -0.08
CA ALA A 112 38.22 -2.42 0.75
C ALA A 112 37.81 -3.63 1.61
N TYR A 113 36.59 -3.65 2.16
CA TYR A 113 36.09 -4.81 2.91
C TYR A 113 35.87 -6.04 2.02
N TYR A 114 35.37 -5.86 0.79
CA TYR A 114 35.29 -6.97 -0.17
C TYR A 114 36.67 -7.49 -0.57
N ALA A 115 37.65 -6.59 -0.77
CA ALA A 115 39.03 -7.01 -1.03
C ALA A 115 39.60 -7.84 0.13
N ALA A 116 39.31 -7.46 1.37
CA ALA A 116 39.67 -8.24 2.54
C ALA A 116 39.00 -9.63 2.53
N ASP A 117 37.67 -9.68 2.37
CA ASP A 117 36.87 -10.91 2.32
C ASP A 117 37.40 -11.90 1.26
N MET A 118 37.66 -11.41 0.04
CA MET A 118 38.18 -12.23 -1.08
C MET A 118 39.60 -12.77 -0.86
N LEU A 119 40.42 -12.10 -0.05
CA LEU A 119 41.78 -12.53 0.27
C LEU A 119 41.83 -13.59 1.39
N GLY A 120 40.69 -13.90 2.02
CA GLY A 120 40.61 -14.85 3.12
C GLY A 120 41.06 -14.24 4.45
N VAL A 121 40.20 -13.43 5.06
CA VAL A 121 40.45 -12.86 6.39
C VAL A 121 40.57 -13.93 7.48
N PRO A 122 41.42 -13.72 8.51
CA PRO A 122 41.50 -14.61 9.66
C PRO A 122 40.12 -14.84 10.33
N PRO A 123 39.83 -16.05 10.85
CA PRO A 123 38.55 -16.36 11.51
C PRO A 123 38.17 -15.38 12.62
N GLN A 124 39.16 -14.80 13.29
CA GLN A 124 38.98 -13.84 14.38
C GLN A 124 38.33 -12.52 13.93
N ILE A 125 38.55 -12.10 12.67
CA ILE A 125 38.00 -10.84 12.14
C ILE A 125 36.95 -11.04 11.04
N ALA A 126 36.74 -12.28 10.59
CA ALA A 126 35.77 -12.60 9.54
C ALA A 126 34.35 -12.11 9.88
N GLY A 127 33.92 -12.30 11.13
CA GLY A 127 32.63 -11.79 11.61
C GLY A 127 32.52 -10.26 11.55
N GLU A 128 33.59 -9.56 11.94
CA GLU A 128 33.62 -8.09 11.92
C GLU A 128 33.58 -7.53 10.48
N VAL A 129 34.36 -8.11 9.57
CA VAL A 129 34.40 -7.73 8.15
C VAL A 129 33.00 -7.85 7.54
N ASN A 130 32.28 -8.92 7.86
CA ASN A 130 30.90 -9.14 7.39
C ASN A 130 29.93 -8.06 7.90
N ILE A 131 30.00 -7.73 9.19
CA ILE A 131 29.21 -6.63 9.78
C ILE A 131 29.54 -5.32 9.07
N LYS A 132 30.81 -5.03 8.81
CA LYS A 132 31.24 -3.81 8.13
C LYS A 132 30.78 -3.73 6.68
N ILE A 133 30.72 -4.85 5.95
CA ILE A 133 30.16 -4.92 4.59
C ILE A 133 28.66 -4.58 4.61
N VAL A 134 27.90 -5.22 5.50
CA VAL A 134 26.45 -4.96 5.64
C VAL A 134 26.20 -3.49 5.99
N ASN A 135 26.89 -2.98 7.01
CA ASN A 135 26.76 -1.58 7.43
C ASN A 135 27.11 -0.60 6.30
N SER A 136 28.15 -0.89 5.51
CA SER A 136 28.53 -0.03 4.38
C SER A 136 27.46 -0.02 3.30
N LEU A 137 26.86 -1.17 2.99
CA LEU A 137 25.75 -1.29 2.05
C LEU A 137 24.50 -0.52 2.54
N GLU A 138 24.16 -0.62 3.82
CA GLU A 138 23.05 0.13 4.41
C GLU A 138 23.28 1.65 4.36
N ARG A 139 24.49 2.10 4.69
CA ARG A 139 24.86 3.54 4.63
C ARG A 139 24.82 4.10 3.21
N LEU A 140 25.01 3.25 2.20
CA LEU A 140 24.86 3.59 0.78
C LEU A 140 23.40 3.53 0.28
N GLY A 141 22.43 3.20 1.14
CA GLY A 141 21.03 3.00 0.74
C GLY A 141 20.81 1.74 -0.10
N ARG A 142 21.75 0.78 -0.07
CA ARG A 142 21.69 -0.47 -0.83
C ARG A 142 21.09 -1.60 0.02
N ASP A 143 19.90 -1.36 0.53
CA ASP A 143 19.22 -2.26 1.48
C ASP A 143 19.11 -3.71 0.99
N PHE A 144 18.78 -3.91 -0.29
CA PHE A 144 18.68 -5.25 -0.88
C PHE A 144 20.04 -5.96 -0.95
N SER A 145 21.11 -5.22 -1.26
CA SER A 145 22.45 -5.78 -1.27
C SER A 145 22.91 -6.12 0.15
N ALA A 146 22.56 -5.30 1.14
CA ALA A 146 22.85 -5.55 2.55
C ALA A 146 22.14 -6.82 3.05
N GLU A 147 20.84 -6.96 2.76
CA GLU A 147 20.04 -8.14 3.11
C GLU A 147 20.58 -9.40 2.43
N TYR A 148 20.93 -9.32 1.14
CA TYR A 148 21.54 -10.44 0.43
C TYR A 148 22.86 -10.86 1.08
N ALA A 149 23.72 -9.90 1.38
CA ALA A 149 25.04 -10.12 1.95
C ALA A 149 25.00 -10.62 3.41
N LEU A 150 23.93 -10.32 4.15
CA LEU A 150 23.64 -10.91 5.46
C LEU A 150 23.16 -12.35 5.29
N LYS A 151 22.14 -12.56 4.45
CA LYS A 151 21.51 -13.86 4.23
C LYS A 151 22.48 -14.89 3.69
N SER A 152 23.28 -14.54 2.68
CA SER A 152 24.27 -15.43 2.06
C SER A 152 25.34 -15.92 3.05
N ARG A 153 25.57 -15.20 4.14
CA ARG A 153 26.60 -15.49 5.13
C ARG A 153 26.07 -16.22 6.35
N THR A 154 24.81 -15.99 6.71
CA THR A 154 24.10 -16.82 7.69
C THR A 154 23.67 -18.18 7.11
N SER A 155 23.60 -18.30 5.78
CA SER A 155 23.19 -19.52 5.08
C SER A 155 24.37 -20.36 4.54
N LEU A 156 25.59 -20.14 5.01
CA LEU A 156 26.80 -20.83 4.50
C LEU A 156 26.83 -22.35 4.73
N ASP A 157 25.79 -22.94 5.37
CA ASP A 157 25.56 -24.39 5.45
C ASP A 157 24.56 -24.93 4.40
N GLU A 158 23.95 -24.07 3.58
CA GLU A 158 23.05 -24.52 2.51
C GLU A 158 23.53 -24.06 1.14
N ASP A 159 24.16 -24.99 0.41
CA ASP A 159 24.24 -25.04 -1.05
C ASP A 159 22.83 -25.19 -1.69
N THR A 160 21.83 -24.43 -1.23
CA THR A 160 20.54 -24.35 -1.88
C THR A 160 20.62 -23.33 -3.01
N LYS A 161 20.85 -23.85 -4.22
CA LYS A 161 20.26 -23.27 -5.43
C LYS A 161 18.77 -23.01 -5.10
N LYS A 162 18.43 -21.78 -4.73
CA LYS A 162 17.04 -21.38 -4.52
C LYS A 162 16.31 -21.61 -5.84
N GLU A 163 15.47 -22.62 -5.87
CA GLU A 163 14.60 -22.88 -7.01
C GLU A 163 13.79 -21.60 -7.25
N GLN A 164 13.85 -21.08 -8.48
CA GLN A 164 12.95 -20.01 -8.87
C GLN A 164 11.52 -20.52 -8.68
N PRO A 165 10.63 -19.76 -8.04
CA PRO A 165 9.28 -20.23 -7.77
C PRO A 165 8.59 -20.62 -9.08
N SER A 166 7.89 -21.75 -9.06
CA SER A 166 7.13 -22.23 -10.20
C SER A 166 5.99 -21.25 -10.51
N GLY A 167 5.99 -20.67 -11.71
CA GLY A 167 4.95 -19.77 -12.19
C GLY A 167 5.51 -18.55 -12.93
N GLN A 168 4.62 -17.74 -13.50
CA GLN A 168 5.02 -16.50 -14.16
C GLN A 168 5.48 -15.48 -13.10
N ILE A 169 6.77 -15.16 -13.10
CA ILE A 169 7.34 -14.10 -12.26
C ILE A 169 6.90 -12.75 -12.84
N VAL A 170 6.33 -11.91 -11.99
CA VAL A 170 5.83 -10.57 -12.35
C VAL A 170 6.64 -9.47 -11.66
N ALA A 171 7.36 -9.77 -10.59
CA ALA A 171 8.34 -8.87 -10.00
C ALA A 171 9.43 -9.60 -9.22
N GLN A 172 10.55 -8.91 -8.99
CA GLN A 172 11.63 -9.35 -8.11
C GLN A 172 12.08 -8.15 -7.27
N TYR A 173 12.31 -8.37 -5.97
CA TYR A 173 12.93 -7.37 -5.09
C TYR A 173 13.95 -8.07 -4.17
N GLY A 174 15.23 -7.75 -4.34
CA GLY A 174 16.32 -8.48 -3.68
C GLY A 174 16.36 -9.96 -4.08
N SER A 175 16.27 -10.85 -3.08
CA SER A 175 16.28 -12.31 -3.29
C SER A 175 14.89 -12.95 -3.34
N GLU A 176 13.82 -12.14 -3.33
CA GLU A 176 12.44 -12.61 -3.39
C GLU A 176 11.80 -12.29 -4.74
N TYR A 177 10.86 -13.15 -5.11
CA TYR A 177 10.08 -13.06 -6.34
C TYR A 177 8.59 -12.94 -5.99
N VAL A 178 7.86 -12.19 -6.80
CA VAL A 178 6.39 -12.17 -6.80
C VAL A 178 5.94 -12.86 -8.09
N THR A 179 5.08 -13.85 -7.94
CA THR A 179 4.46 -14.57 -9.05
C THR A 179 3.06 -14.05 -9.34
N MET A 180 2.53 -14.35 -10.53
CA MET A 180 1.15 -14.03 -10.87
C MET A 180 0.15 -14.67 -9.88
N ARG A 181 0.44 -15.89 -9.41
CA ARG A 181 -0.37 -16.58 -8.40
C ARG A 181 -0.44 -15.79 -7.09
N ASP A 182 0.68 -15.21 -6.65
CA ASP A 182 0.71 -14.43 -5.41
C ASP A 182 -0.16 -13.16 -5.51
N LEU A 183 -0.33 -12.60 -6.72
CA LEU A 183 -1.28 -11.50 -6.95
C LEU A 183 -2.71 -11.98 -6.92
N ASP A 184 -3.00 -13.10 -7.59
CA ASP A 184 -4.35 -13.65 -7.68
C ASP A 184 -4.89 -14.02 -6.29
N GLU A 185 -4.07 -14.64 -5.43
CA GLU A 185 -4.43 -14.96 -4.04
C GLU A 185 -4.73 -13.73 -3.19
N GLN A 186 -4.04 -12.62 -3.42
CA GLN A 186 -4.33 -11.36 -2.72
C GLN A 186 -5.63 -10.71 -3.23
N LEU A 187 -5.90 -10.83 -4.53
CA LEU A 187 -7.16 -10.36 -5.11
C LEU A 187 -8.36 -11.20 -4.67
N GLU A 188 -8.16 -12.49 -4.38
CA GLU A 188 -9.21 -13.36 -3.85
C GLU A 188 -9.76 -12.90 -2.49
N MET A 189 -8.98 -12.16 -1.70
CA MET A 189 -9.43 -11.57 -0.44
C MET A 189 -10.43 -10.43 -0.62
N LEU A 190 -10.54 -9.86 -1.82
CA LEU A 190 -11.47 -8.80 -2.15
C LEU A 190 -12.84 -9.36 -2.56
N ASP A 191 -13.89 -8.55 -2.40
CA ASP A 191 -15.23 -8.91 -2.86
C ASP A 191 -15.31 -9.04 -4.40
N GLU A 192 -16.36 -9.66 -4.92
CA GLU A 192 -16.47 -9.94 -6.35
C GLU A 192 -16.52 -8.65 -7.19
N THR A 193 -17.18 -7.62 -6.71
CA THR A 193 -17.30 -6.31 -7.39
C THR A 193 -15.94 -5.63 -7.50
N GLN A 194 -15.16 -5.65 -6.42
CA GLN A 194 -13.80 -5.16 -6.38
C GLN A 194 -12.87 -5.99 -7.25
N ARG A 195 -13.01 -7.31 -7.32
CA ARG A 195 -12.20 -8.16 -8.20
C ARG A 195 -12.39 -7.87 -9.68
N GLN A 196 -13.60 -7.47 -10.10
CA GLN A 196 -13.88 -7.20 -11.52
C GLN A 196 -12.99 -6.09 -12.11
N GLN A 197 -12.63 -5.08 -11.31
CA GLN A 197 -11.78 -3.97 -11.77
C GLN A 197 -10.34 -4.40 -12.10
N PHE A 198 -9.85 -5.50 -11.51
CA PHE A 198 -8.50 -6.02 -11.70
C PHE A 198 -8.39 -7.03 -12.85
N ARG A 199 -9.47 -7.22 -13.63
CA ARG A 199 -9.42 -7.93 -14.92
C ARG A 199 -8.67 -7.13 -15.99
N ASP A 200 -8.63 -5.80 -15.85
CA ASP A 200 -7.82 -4.93 -16.69
C ASP A 200 -6.32 -5.10 -16.34
N PRO A 201 -5.45 -5.45 -17.30
CA PRO A 201 -4.01 -5.57 -17.09
C PRO A 201 -3.36 -4.33 -16.47
N GLN A 202 -3.83 -3.12 -16.80
CA GLN A 202 -3.27 -1.89 -16.24
C GLN A 202 -3.58 -1.77 -14.75
N GLN A 203 -4.82 -2.06 -14.36
CA GLN A 203 -5.22 -2.03 -12.95
C GLN A 203 -4.52 -3.13 -12.15
N LYS A 204 -4.34 -4.31 -12.75
CA LYS A 204 -3.59 -5.41 -12.13
C LYS A 204 -2.11 -5.06 -11.94
N PHE A 205 -1.51 -4.33 -12.88
CA PHE A 205 -0.14 -3.82 -12.75
C PHE A 205 -0.02 -2.76 -11.65
N MET A 206 -0.97 -1.82 -11.56
CA MET A 206 -1.01 -0.84 -10.45
C MET A 206 -1.15 -1.53 -9.09
N PHE A 207 -1.99 -2.57 -9.01
CA PHE A 207 -2.12 -3.40 -7.81
C PHE A 207 -0.80 -4.09 -7.43
N LEU A 208 -0.07 -4.66 -8.41
CA LEU A 208 1.26 -5.23 -8.18
C LEU A 208 2.25 -4.20 -7.60
N GLN A 209 2.27 -2.97 -8.14
CA GLN A 209 3.13 -1.91 -7.62
C GLN A 209 2.79 -1.56 -6.17
N GLN A 210 1.49 -1.41 -5.85
CA GLN A 210 1.02 -1.13 -4.50
C GLN A 210 1.35 -2.27 -3.53
N TYR A 211 1.14 -3.51 -3.94
CA TYR A 211 1.43 -4.71 -3.16
C TYR A 211 2.92 -4.81 -2.80
N ILE A 212 3.82 -4.60 -3.77
CA ILE A 212 5.27 -4.58 -3.52
C ILE A 212 5.62 -3.43 -2.58
N ALA A 213 5.10 -2.22 -2.82
CA ALA A 213 5.36 -1.07 -1.98
C ALA A 213 4.94 -1.32 -0.52
N GLN A 214 3.77 -1.90 -0.29
CA GLN A 214 3.29 -2.26 1.04
C GLN A 214 4.21 -3.29 1.72
N LYS A 215 4.67 -4.32 1.00
CA LYS A 215 5.64 -5.29 1.54
C LYS A 215 6.96 -4.63 1.95
N LEU A 216 7.49 -3.74 1.11
CA LEU A 216 8.74 -3.03 1.42
C LEU A 216 8.58 -2.07 2.61
N LEU A 217 7.44 -1.39 2.71
CA LEU A 217 7.10 -0.56 3.87
C LEU A 217 6.97 -1.39 5.15
N ALA A 218 6.30 -2.55 5.09
CA ALA A 218 6.19 -3.47 6.22
C ALA A 218 7.57 -3.95 6.70
N ARG A 219 8.48 -4.32 5.79
CA ARG A 219 9.87 -4.66 6.14
C ARG A 219 10.59 -3.51 6.84
N LYS A 220 10.43 -2.29 6.32
CA LYS A 220 11.02 -1.10 6.94
C LYS A 220 10.46 -0.88 8.34
N ALA A 221 9.15 -1.10 8.55
CA ALA A 221 8.54 -1.03 9.86
C ALA A 221 9.12 -2.06 10.84
N VAL A 222 9.34 -3.31 10.40
CA VAL A 222 10.03 -4.34 11.20
C VAL A 222 11.45 -3.91 11.55
N LYS A 223 12.22 -3.37 10.60
CA LYS A 223 13.58 -2.83 10.88
C LYS A 223 13.55 -1.69 11.90
N MET A 224 12.45 -0.95 11.96
CA MET A 224 12.22 0.13 12.94
C MET A 224 11.66 -0.38 14.28
N GLY A 225 11.43 -1.68 14.43
CA GLY A 225 10.96 -2.31 15.67
C GLY A 225 9.45 -2.26 15.90
N TYR A 226 8.64 -1.85 14.90
CA TYR A 226 7.19 -1.80 15.04
C TYR A 226 6.54 -3.18 15.21
N ASP A 227 7.23 -4.26 14.85
CA ASP A 227 6.80 -5.64 15.12
C ASP A 227 6.78 -6.00 16.61
N LYS A 228 7.44 -5.20 17.45
CA LYS A 228 7.51 -5.37 18.92
C LYS A 228 6.70 -4.32 19.67
N ASP A 229 6.02 -3.44 18.94
CA ASP A 229 5.19 -2.40 19.53
C ASP A 229 3.98 -3.04 20.24
N THR A 230 3.75 -2.65 21.50
CA THR A 230 2.71 -3.25 22.33
C THR A 230 1.30 -2.98 21.81
N GLU A 231 1.05 -1.81 21.21
CA GLU A 231 -0.25 -1.49 20.64
C GLU A 231 -0.54 -2.39 19.43
N ILE A 232 0.45 -2.60 18.57
CA ILE A 232 0.35 -3.49 17.41
C ILE A 232 0.14 -4.94 17.85
N LEU A 233 0.90 -5.42 18.84
CA LEU A 233 0.78 -6.78 19.35
C LEU A 233 -0.62 -7.03 19.95
N ASN A 234 -1.13 -6.12 20.76
CA ASN A 234 -2.48 -6.24 21.33
C ASN A 234 -3.56 -6.25 20.22
N LYS A 235 -3.43 -5.39 19.21
CA LYS A 235 -4.35 -5.38 18.06
C LYS A 235 -4.28 -6.68 17.26
N LEU A 236 -3.09 -7.25 17.09
CA LEU A 236 -2.90 -8.52 16.39
C LEU A 236 -3.57 -9.67 17.14
N ASP A 237 -3.44 -9.72 18.47
CA ASP A 237 -4.10 -10.73 19.30
C ASP A 237 -5.63 -10.59 19.22
N MET A 238 -6.16 -9.38 19.32
CA MET A 238 -7.60 -9.11 19.15
C MET A 238 -8.10 -9.53 17.75
N LEU A 239 -7.35 -9.20 16.69
CA LEU A 239 -7.70 -9.58 15.33
C LEU A 239 -7.66 -11.09 15.14
N LYS A 240 -6.66 -11.77 15.71
CA LYS A 240 -6.56 -13.22 15.67
C LYS A 240 -7.78 -13.87 16.33
N ASP A 241 -8.16 -13.41 17.52
CA ASP A 241 -9.35 -13.90 18.23
C ASP A 241 -10.61 -13.67 17.40
N GLN A 242 -10.77 -12.47 16.81
CA GLN A 242 -11.90 -12.15 15.95
C GLN A 242 -11.99 -13.09 14.74
N LEU A 243 -10.88 -13.33 14.03
CA LEU A 243 -10.86 -14.23 12.86
C LEU A 243 -11.15 -15.68 13.24
N MET A 244 -10.68 -16.14 14.40
CA MET A 244 -10.99 -17.48 14.92
C MET A 244 -12.47 -17.62 15.26
N VAL A 245 -13.05 -16.62 15.95
CA VAL A 245 -14.48 -16.59 16.25
C VAL A 245 -15.28 -16.56 14.96
N GLU A 246 -14.99 -15.65 14.02
CA GLU A 246 -15.69 -15.56 12.75
C GLU A 246 -15.70 -16.89 11.99
N LYS A 247 -14.53 -17.54 11.87
CA LYS A 247 -14.39 -18.84 11.21
C LYS A 247 -15.20 -19.93 11.91
N MET A 248 -15.15 -19.99 13.24
CA MET A 248 -15.91 -20.96 14.03
C MET A 248 -17.42 -20.72 13.90
N VAL A 249 -17.88 -19.49 14.06
CA VAL A 249 -19.28 -19.10 13.93
C VAL A 249 -19.81 -19.43 12.54
N LYS A 250 -19.06 -19.09 11.49
CA LYS A 250 -19.42 -19.43 10.11
C LYS A 250 -19.59 -20.94 9.93
N ALA A 251 -18.63 -21.74 10.40
CA ALA A 251 -18.71 -23.21 10.31
C ALA A 251 -19.91 -23.79 11.08
N GLU A 252 -20.19 -23.28 12.29
CA GLU A 252 -21.33 -23.70 13.11
C GLU A 252 -22.68 -23.33 12.48
N ILE A 253 -22.78 -22.15 11.87
CA ILE A 253 -23.99 -21.70 11.16
C ILE A 253 -24.18 -22.52 9.88
N GLU A 254 -23.15 -22.65 9.04
CA GLU A 254 -23.21 -23.41 7.79
C GLU A 254 -23.56 -24.89 8.04
N GLY A 255 -23.02 -25.49 9.11
CA GLY A 255 -23.34 -26.87 9.50
C GLY A 255 -24.77 -27.07 10.04
N LYS A 256 -25.44 -26.01 10.51
CA LYS A 256 -26.78 -26.08 11.13
C LYS A 256 -27.89 -25.46 10.27
N ILE A 257 -27.54 -24.67 9.27
CA ILE A 257 -28.51 -24.12 8.32
C ILE A 257 -28.98 -25.26 7.41
N SER A 258 -30.20 -25.71 7.67
CA SER A 258 -31.01 -26.45 6.71
C SER A 258 -32.23 -25.59 6.37
N ILE A 259 -32.54 -25.42 5.09
CA ILE A 259 -33.64 -24.57 4.63
C ILE A 259 -34.72 -25.48 4.08
N ASP A 260 -35.78 -25.64 4.87
CA ASP A 260 -36.98 -26.31 4.40
C ASP A 260 -37.81 -25.32 3.55
N PRO A 261 -38.21 -25.67 2.31
CA PRO A 261 -39.13 -24.85 1.53
C PRO A 261 -40.42 -24.47 2.27
N GLU A 262 -40.92 -25.35 3.14
CA GLU A 262 -42.13 -25.09 3.95
C GLU A 262 -41.88 -24.00 5.00
N ASP A 263 -40.70 -23.99 5.64
CA ASP A 263 -40.31 -22.93 6.57
C ASP A 263 -40.25 -21.57 5.87
N VAL A 264 -39.69 -21.52 4.66
CA VAL A 264 -39.59 -20.28 3.86
C VAL A 264 -40.97 -19.76 3.53
N LYS A 265 -41.91 -20.63 3.15
CA LYS A 265 -43.30 -20.26 2.89
C LYS A 265 -44.00 -19.76 4.15
N ASN A 266 -43.84 -20.45 5.28
CA ASN A 266 -44.39 -20.02 6.57
C ASN A 266 -43.79 -18.69 7.02
N PHE A 267 -42.51 -18.45 6.75
CA PHE A 267 -41.83 -17.19 7.03
C PHE A 267 -42.41 -16.03 6.23
N TYR A 268 -42.74 -16.25 4.95
CA TYR A 268 -43.46 -15.29 4.13
C TYR A 268 -44.85 -15.01 4.68
N GLU A 269 -45.67 -16.02 4.99
CA GLU A 269 -47.03 -15.80 5.50
C GLU A 269 -47.04 -15.05 6.84
N ALA A 270 -46.09 -15.35 7.74
CA ALA A 270 -45.94 -14.64 9.00
C ALA A 270 -45.48 -13.18 8.86
N ARG A 271 -44.87 -12.81 7.72
CA ARG A 271 -44.31 -11.48 7.45
C ARG A 271 -44.81 -10.88 6.14
N LYS A 272 -46.03 -11.23 5.74
CA LYS A 272 -46.57 -10.91 4.42
C LYS A 272 -46.47 -9.43 4.07
N SER A 273 -46.76 -8.55 5.04
CA SER A 273 -46.67 -7.10 4.90
C SER A 273 -45.26 -6.57 4.60
N ALA A 274 -44.21 -7.31 4.94
CA ALA A 274 -42.82 -6.94 4.62
C ALA A 274 -42.47 -7.17 3.14
N TYR A 275 -43.29 -7.94 2.41
CA TYR A 275 -43.08 -8.29 1.01
C TYR A 275 -44.14 -7.64 0.12
N ARG A 276 -44.27 -6.33 0.23
CA ARG A 276 -45.16 -5.52 -0.60
C ARG A 276 -44.33 -4.57 -1.45
N GLU A 277 -44.73 -4.35 -2.69
CA GLU A 277 -44.23 -3.21 -3.44
C GLU A 277 -44.72 -1.93 -2.75
N PRO A 278 -43.84 -0.95 -2.49
CA PRO A 278 -44.27 0.32 -1.94
C PRO A 278 -45.12 1.09 -2.96
N ASP A 279 -45.95 1.99 -2.46
CA ASP A 279 -46.63 2.96 -3.31
C ASP A 279 -45.59 3.79 -4.05
N SER A 280 -45.88 4.10 -5.31
CA SER A 280 -45.04 4.94 -6.15
C SER A 280 -45.75 6.27 -6.42
N PHE A 281 -45.00 7.36 -6.44
CA PHE A 281 -45.54 8.71 -6.56
C PHE A 281 -44.86 9.45 -7.71
N ARG A 282 -45.64 10.22 -8.47
CA ARG A 282 -45.12 11.35 -9.25
C ARG A 282 -45.37 12.60 -8.43
N ILE A 283 -44.36 13.44 -8.29
CA ILE A 283 -44.42 14.59 -7.40
C ILE A 283 -43.92 15.86 -8.07
N ALA A 284 -44.36 17.00 -7.55
CA ALA A 284 -43.68 18.26 -7.72
C ALA A 284 -43.20 18.74 -6.35
N HIS A 285 -42.03 19.37 -6.26
CA HIS A 285 -41.50 19.85 -5.00
C HIS A 285 -40.94 21.27 -5.08
N ILE A 286 -40.96 21.93 -3.93
CA ILE A 286 -40.35 23.24 -3.70
C ILE A 286 -39.34 23.06 -2.58
N GLN A 287 -38.08 23.38 -2.83
CA GLN A 287 -37.00 23.35 -1.83
C GLN A 287 -36.65 24.78 -1.40
N VAL A 288 -36.65 25.05 -0.10
CA VAL A 288 -36.33 26.35 0.48
C VAL A 288 -35.38 26.18 1.68
N PRO A 289 -34.57 27.20 2.02
CA PRO A 289 -33.50 27.03 2.99
C PRO A 289 -33.98 27.04 4.45
N THR A 290 -35.19 27.53 4.74
CA THR A 290 -35.67 27.75 6.11
C THR A 290 -37.14 27.35 6.28
N LYS A 291 -37.49 26.93 7.50
CA LYS A 291 -38.86 26.58 7.86
C LYS A 291 -39.81 27.75 7.66
N ASP A 292 -39.42 28.95 8.07
CA ASP A 292 -40.25 30.16 7.92
C ASP A 292 -40.59 30.44 6.45
N LYS A 293 -39.64 30.22 5.54
CA LYS A 293 -39.89 30.36 4.11
C LYS A 293 -40.84 29.27 3.62
N ALA A 294 -40.68 28.03 4.08
CA ALA A 294 -41.58 26.93 3.73
C ALA A 294 -43.01 27.21 4.22
N ASP A 295 -43.17 27.67 5.46
CA ASP A 295 -44.45 28.02 6.05
C ASP A 295 -45.13 29.17 5.26
N SER A 296 -44.35 30.17 4.83
CA SER A 296 -44.86 31.25 3.97
C SER A 296 -45.35 30.74 2.62
N VAL A 297 -44.60 29.83 1.97
CA VAL A 297 -45.01 29.23 0.69
C VAL A 297 -46.25 28.37 0.86
N LEU A 298 -46.30 27.55 1.92
CA LEU A 298 -47.48 26.75 2.27
C LEU A 298 -48.72 27.62 2.46
N ALA A 299 -48.60 28.76 3.12
CA ALA A 299 -49.71 29.69 3.32
C ALA A 299 -50.24 30.23 1.98
N SER A 300 -49.34 30.61 1.05
CA SER A 300 -49.71 31.06 -0.30
C SER A 300 -50.38 29.96 -1.12
N LEU A 301 -49.82 28.75 -1.10
CA LEU A 301 -50.39 27.58 -1.80
C LEU A 301 -51.77 27.20 -1.23
N SER A 302 -51.92 27.23 0.09
CA SER A 302 -53.21 26.99 0.76
C SER A 302 -54.26 28.05 0.41
N GLY A 303 -53.81 29.27 0.08
CA GLY A 303 -54.64 30.37 -0.43
C GLY A 303 -55.02 30.25 -1.91
N GLY A 304 -54.60 29.19 -2.61
CA GLY A 304 -54.94 28.93 -4.01
C GLY A 304 -53.90 29.40 -5.03
N ALA A 305 -52.68 29.76 -4.60
CA ALA A 305 -51.59 30.04 -5.53
C ALA A 305 -51.23 28.81 -6.37
N ASP A 306 -50.81 29.03 -7.62
CA ASP A 306 -50.35 27.94 -8.50
C ASP A 306 -49.00 27.37 -8.01
N PHE A 307 -48.93 26.04 -7.91
CA PHE A 307 -47.73 25.36 -7.39
C PHE A 307 -46.53 25.52 -8.31
N ALA A 308 -46.72 25.43 -9.64
CA ALA A 308 -45.62 25.52 -10.59
C ALA A 308 -45.03 26.94 -10.61
N ALA A 309 -45.88 27.97 -10.52
CA ALA A 309 -45.45 29.35 -10.39
C ALA A 309 -44.66 29.58 -9.08
N ALA A 310 -45.17 29.08 -7.95
CA ALA A 310 -44.46 29.17 -6.66
C ALA A 310 -43.12 28.42 -6.68
N ALA A 311 -43.06 27.26 -7.33
CA ALA A 311 -41.81 26.53 -7.51
C ALA A 311 -40.79 27.31 -8.35
N GLN A 312 -41.24 27.94 -9.44
CA GLN A 312 -40.38 28.76 -10.29
C GLN A 312 -39.85 30.02 -9.58
N SER A 313 -40.63 30.61 -8.66
CA SER A 313 -40.22 31.84 -7.97
C SER A 313 -39.45 31.60 -6.67
N GLU A 314 -39.83 30.58 -5.91
CA GLU A 314 -39.34 30.39 -4.53
C GLU A 314 -38.37 29.21 -4.37
N SER A 315 -38.39 28.21 -5.26
CA SER A 315 -37.61 26.98 -5.09
C SER A 315 -36.14 27.18 -5.46
N GLN A 316 -35.25 26.55 -4.67
CA GLN A 316 -33.82 26.46 -4.94
C GLN A 316 -33.42 25.14 -5.64
N ALA A 317 -34.38 24.25 -5.86
CA ALA A 317 -34.15 22.95 -6.50
C ALA A 317 -33.89 23.09 -8.00
N ALA A 318 -33.18 22.11 -8.58
CA ALA A 318 -32.85 22.10 -10.01
C ALA A 318 -34.09 22.02 -10.93
N ASP A 319 -35.19 21.46 -10.44
CA ASP A 319 -36.46 21.34 -11.15
C ASP A 319 -37.39 22.56 -11.01
N ALA A 320 -36.94 23.62 -10.30
CA ALA A 320 -37.69 24.86 -10.09
C ALA A 320 -38.19 25.45 -11.43
N SER A 321 -37.32 25.52 -12.44
CA SER A 321 -37.65 26.06 -13.77
C SER A 321 -38.78 25.30 -14.47
N THR A 322 -38.95 24.01 -14.16
CA THR A 322 -40.02 23.14 -14.66
C THR A 322 -41.17 23.00 -13.66
N GLY A 323 -41.38 24.01 -12.82
CA GLY A 323 -42.47 24.03 -11.83
C GLY A 323 -42.29 23.03 -10.70
N GLY A 324 -41.04 22.62 -10.42
CA GLY A 324 -40.71 21.64 -9.37
C GLY A 324 -41.01 20.19 -9.74
N THR A 325 -41.42 19.90 -10.99
CA THR A 325 -41.91 18.57 -11.38
C THR A 325 -40.77 17.57 -11.49
N ILE A 326 -40.93 16.43 -10.81
CA ILE A 326 -40.05 15.26 -10.96
C ILE A 326 -40.69 14.28 -11.93
N ASP A 327 -40.11 14.17 -13.12
CA ASP A 327 -40.60 13.25 -14.16
C ASP A 327 -40.06 11.83 -13.99
N ALA A 328 -40.29 11.27 -12.80
CA ALA A 328 -40.00 9.89 -12.45
C ALA A 328 -41.00 9.38 -11.41
N TRP A 329 -41.23 8.07 -11.40
CA TRP A 329 -41.94 7.41 -10.32
C TRP A 329 -40.96 7.15 -9.18
N LEU A 330 -41.23 7.74 -8.03
CA LEU A 330 -40.43 7.58 -6.82
C LEU A 330 -41.16 6.69 -5.82
N SER A 331 -40.42 5.84 -5.13
CA SER A 331 -40.93 5.01 -4.04
C SER A 331 -39.85 4.85 -2.97
N THR A 332 -40.18 4.26 -1.83
CA THR A 332 -39.15 3.94 -0.83
C THR A 332 -38.16 2.88 -1.31
N ALA A 333 -38.47 2.14 -2.38
CA ALA A 333 -37.53 1.20 -3.02
C ALA A 333 -36.67 1.86 -4.11
N SER A 334 -37.14 2.97 -4.70
CA SER A 334 -36.44 3.75 -5.72
C SER A 334 -36.54 5.25 -5.41
N PRO A 335 -35.83 5.75 -4.38
CA PRO A 335 -35.97 7.13 -3.91
C PRO A 335 -35.02 8.11 -4.61
N ILE A 336 -34.05 7.63 -5.39
CA ILE A 336 -32.99 8.48 -5.97
C ILE A 336 -33.40 8.94 -7.37
N TYR A 337 -33.33 10.25 -7.62
CA TYR A 337 -33.51 10.83 -8.94
C TYR A 337 -32.47 11.92 -9.23
N LYS A 338 -31.76 11.78 -10.37
CA LYS A 338 -30.70 12.70 -10.81
C LYS A 338 -29.64 13.02 -9.73
N GLY A 339 -29.33 12.04 -8.88
CA GLY A 339 -28.33 12.17 -7.82
C GLY A 339 -28.86 12.77 -6.51
N THR A 340 -30.14 13.13 -6.44
CA THR A 340 -30.81 13.57 -5.20
C THR A 340 -31.58 12.41 -4.58
N ASP A 341 -31.45 12.22 -3.27
CA ASP A 341 -32.21 11.24 -2.49
C ASP A 341 -33.54 11.87 -2.02
N TYR A 342 -34.66 11.21 -2.28
CA TYR A 342 -35.99 11.64 -1.83
C TYR A 342 -36.57 10.73 -0.74
N THR A 343 -35.78 9.89 -0.09
CA THR A 343 -36.26 8.85 0.84
C THR A 343 -37.18 9.41 1.93
N SER A 344 -36.74 10.43 2.66
CA SER A 344 -37.53 11.04 3.75
C SER A 344 -38.79 11.74 3.22
N ILE A 345 -38.69 12.35 2.04
CA ILE A 345 -39.77 13.05 1.36
C ILE A 345 -40.87 12.06 0.97
N ILE A 346 -40.50 10.95 0.32
CA ILE A 346 -41.45 9.91 -0.08
C ILE A 346 -42.09 9.24 1.15
N GLN A 347 -41.34 9.04 2.24
CA GLN A 347 -41.90 8.54 3.50
C GLN A 347 -42.94 9.48 4.10
N ALA A 348 -42.69 10.80 4.07
CA ALA A 348 -43.60 11.79 4.64
C ALA A 348 -44.93 11.93 3.89
N ILE A 349 -44.97 11.59 2.60
CA ILE A 349 -46.16 11.76 1.74
C ILE A 349 -46.97 10.48 1.52
N GLN A 350 -46.62 9.35 2.15
CA GLN A 350 -47.26 8.05 1.88
C GLN A 350 -48.79 8.06 2.03
N ASN A 351 -49.27 8.86 2.98
CA ASN A 351 -50.69 9.00 3.29
C ASN A 351 -51.40 10.09 2.47
N LEU A 352 -50.69 10.81 1.60
CA LEU A 352 -51.29 11.77 0.69
C LEU A 352 -51.88 11.04 -0.52
N GLU A 353 -52.99 11.57 -1.01
CA GLU A 353 -53.63 11.15 -2.24
C GLU A 353 -53.21 12.04 -3.41
N THR A 354 -53.54 11.63 -4.64
CA THR A 354 -53.31 12.44 -5.84
C THR A 354 -53.92 13.84 -5.69
N GLY A 355 -53.11 14.87 -5.93
CA GLY A 355 -53.43 16.27 -5.73
C GLY A 355 -53.11 16.80 -4.32
N GLY A 356 -52.79 15.94 -3.36
CA GLY A 356 -52.47 16.28 -1.99
C GLY A 356 -51.20 17.12 -1.84
N LEU A 357 -51.21 18.03 -0.88
CA LEU A 357 -50.10 18.91 -0.53
C LEU A 357 -49.53 18.50 0.84
N SER A 358 -48.21 18.35 0.93
CA SER A 358 -47.53 18.02 2.18
C SER A 358 -47.40 19.25 3.10
N GLN A 359 -47.12 19.00 4.37
CA GLN A 359 -46.50 20.02 5.23
C GLN A 359 -45.03 20.22 4.85
N ALA A 360 -44.35 21.16 5.50
CA ALA A 360 -42.91 21.36 5.31
C ALA A 360 -42.15 20.13 5.85
N ILE A 361 -41.35 19.51 5.00
CA ILE A 361 -40.55 18.32 5.29
C ILE A 361 -39.09 18.74 5.36
N GLU A 362 -38.43 18.50 6.50
CA GLU A 362 -37.00 18.76 6.62
C GLU A 362 -36.20 17.61 5.99
N HIS A 363 -35.29 17.94 5.09
CA HIS A 363 -34.37 17.00 4.49
C HIS A 363 -33.02 17.68 4.20
N GLU A 364 -31.93 17.05 4.67
CA GLU A 364 -30.55 17.53 4.50
C GLU A 364 -30.34 19.01 4.88
N GLY A 365 -31.04 19.48 5.93
CA GLY A 365 -30.94 20.86 6.41
C GLY A 365 -31.67 21.90 5.56
N THR A 366 -32.49 21.47 4.60
CA THR A 366 -33.43 22.31 3.83
C THR A 366 -34.87 21.84 4.03
N TYR A 367 -35.83 22.64 3.60
CA TYR A 367 -37.25 22.35 3.74
C TYR A 367 -37.91 22.14 2.39
N HIS A 368 -38.70 21.08 2.29
CA HIS A 368 -39.38 20.67 1.08
C HIS A 368 -40.89 20.72 1.26
N ILE A 369 -41.58 21.25 0.27
CA ILE A 369 -43.04 21.18 0.15
C ILE A 369 -43.34 20.36 -1.09
N VAL A 370 -44.21 19.36 -0.96
CA VAL A 370 -44.48 18.42 -2.03
C VAL A 370 -45.95 18.41 -2.39
N LYS A 371 -46.21 18.40 -3.68
CA LYS A 371 -47.53 18.09 -4.24
C LYS A 371 -47.47 16.73 -4.91
N VAL A 372 -48.38 15.84 -4.53
CA VAL A 372 -48.55 14.54 -5.21
C VAL A 372 -49.28 14.79 -6.53
N LEU A 373 -48.59 14.56 -7.65
CA LEU A 373 -49.17 14.70 -8.98
C LEU A 373 -49.92 13.43 -9.39
N ASP A 374 -49.40 12.28 -9.00
CA ASP A 374 -50.02 10.98 -9.23
C ASP A 374 -49.54 9.97 -8.17
N LYS A 375 -50.38 8.98 -7.87
CA LYS A 375 -50.12 7.92 -6.90
C LYS A 375 -50.50 6.58 -7.52
N LYS A 376 -49.54 5.69 -7.62
CA LYS A 376 -49.74 4.30 -8.00
C LYS A 376 -49.67 3.45 -6.72
N PRO A 377 -50.79 2.86 -6.28
CA PRO A 377 -50.77 1.93 -5.15
C PRO A 377 -49.83 0.77 -5.47
N GLY A 378 -48.99 0.42 -4.50
CA GLY A 378 -48.21 -0.80 -4.56
C GLY A 378 -49.08 -2.04 -4.44
N ALA A 379 -48.48 -3.21 -4.63
CA ALA A 379 -49.17 -4.49 -4.56
C ALA A 379 -48.47 -5.44 -3.58
N GLN A 380 -49.27 -6.29 -2.94
CA GLN A 380 -48.73 -7.42 -2.19
C GLN A 380 -48.09 -8.39 -3.19
N LEU A 381 -46.78 -8.66 -3.04
CA LEU A 381 -46.11 -9.66 -3.86
C LEU A 381 -46.65 -11.03 -3.48
N THR A 382 -46.79 -11.94 -4.44
CA THR A 382 -47.05 -13.35 -4.14
C THR A 382 -45.78 -14.01 -3.59
N PHE A 383 -45.92 -15.20 -2.99
CA PHE A 383 -44.77 -15.97 -2.54
C PHE A 383 -43.78 -16.21 -3.69
N GLU A 384 -44.28 -16.55 -4.88
CA GLU A 384 -43.46 -16.82 -6.06
C GLU A 384 -42.65 -15.59 -6.49
N GLN A 385 -43.25 -14.40 -6.43
CA GLN A 385 -42.58 -13.14 -6.76
C GLN A 385 -41.51 -12.77 -5.71
N ALA A 386 -41.76 -13.07 -4.43
CA ALA A 386 -40.87 -12.73 -3.33
C ALA A 386 -39.90 -13.85 -2.94
N ALA A 387 -40.00 -15.05 -3.52
CA ALA A 387 -39.38 -16.28 -3.03
C ALA A 387 -37.88 -16.15 -2.75
N GLN A 388 -37.13 -15.53 -3.67
CA GLN A 388 -35.68 -15.33 -3.51
C GLN A 388 -35.37 -14.44 -2.30
N LYS A 389 -36.08 -13.32 -2.16
CA LYS A 389 -35.89 -12.38 -1.04
C LYS A 389 -36.31 -13.00 0.29
N VAL A 390 -37.45 -13.70 0.31
CA VAL A 390 -37.94 -14.43 1.49
C VAL A 390 -36.92 -15.48 1.94
N ALA A 391 -36.35 -16.24 0.99
CA ALA A 391 -35.35 -17.26 1.31
C ALA A 391 -34.08 -16.65 1.92
N GLN A 392 -33.61 -15.53 1.36
CA GLN A 392 -32.47 -14.79 1.91
C GLN A 392 -32.76 -14.23 3.32
N ASP A 393 -33.93 -13.63 3.51
CA ASP A 393 -34.33 -13.08 4.82
C ASP A 393 -34.53 -14.18 5.87
N TYR A 394 -35.06 -15.33 5.46
CA TYR A 394 -35.17 -16.50 6.31
C TYR A 394 -33.80 -17.04 6.71
N GLN A 395 -32.86 -17.15 5.77
CA GLN A 395 -31.47 -17.55 6.04
C GLN A 395 -30.81 -16.63 7.07
N ILE A 396 -30.91 -15.31 6.86
CA ILE A 396 -30.36 -14.30 7.77
C ILE A 396 -31.00 -14.43 9.16
N SER A 397 -32.33 -14.52 9.22
CA SER A 397 -33.05 -14.66 10.50
C SER A 397 -32.69 -15.95 11.22
N LYS A 398 -32.49 -17.06 10.50
CA LYS A 398 -32.08 -18.34 11.07
C LYS A 398 -30.64 -18.29 11.58
N ALA A 399 -29.72 -17.71 10.80
CA ALA A 399 -28.33 -17.50 11.21
C ALA A 399 -28.25 -16.66 12.49
N GLN A 400 -29.00 -15.56 12.57
CA GLN A 400 -29.07 -14.70 13.75
C GLN A 400 -29.56 -15.46 14.99
N LYS A 401 -30.60 -16.30 14.86
CA LYS A 401 -31.10 -17.14 15.96
C LYS A 401 -30.08 -18.18 16.43
N ILE A 402 -29.36 -18.82 15.50
CA ILE A 402 -28.29 -19.78 15.83
C ILE A 402 -27.18 -19.07 16.61
N TYR A 403 -26.75 -17.90 16.12
CA TYR A 403 -25.73 -17.09 16.77
C TYR A 403 -26.15 -16.65 18.18
N GLN A 404 -27.38 -16.14 18.34
CA GLN A 404 -27.93 -15.77 19.65
C GLN A 404 -27.97 -16.95 20.62
N SER A 405 -28.44 -18.12 20.17
CA SER A 405 -28.47 -19.34 20.98
C SER A 405 -27.06 -19.78 21.41
N MET A 406 -26.10 -19.73 20.50
CA MET A 406 -24.70 -20.04 20.79
C MET A 406 -24.12 -19.07 21.83
N MET A 407 -24.36 -17.76 21.68
CA MET A 407 -23.92 -16.75 22.65
C MET A 407 -24.52 -16.99 24.04
N GLU A 408 -25.84 -17.21 24.11
CA GLU A 408 -26.52 -17.52 25.37
C GLU A 408 -25.97 -18.78 26.04
N ASN A 409 -25.72 -19.83 25.26
CA ASN A 409 -25.21 -21.10 25.77
C ASN A 409 -23.79 -20.95 26.32
N ILE A 410 -22.90 -20.25 25.60
CA ILE A 410 -21.54 -19.98 26.06
C ILE A 410 -21.56 -19.20 27.38
N LEU A 411 -22.32 -18.12 27.47
CA LEU A 411 -22.41 -17.31 28.69
C LEU A 411 -22.96 -18.11 29.90
N LYS A 412 -23.92 -19.02 29.65
CA LYS A 412 -24.49 -19.89 30.70
C LYS A 412 -23.52 -20.97 31.16
N VAL A 413 -22.86 -21.66 30.22
CA VAL A 413 -21.92 -22.76 30.51
C VAL A 413 -20.71 -22.25 31.28
N GLU A 414 -20.17 -21.09 30.91
CA GLU A 414 -18.99 -20.50 31.54
C GLU A 414 -19.31 -19.78 32.87
N GLY A 415 -20.57 -19.80 33.32
CA GLY A 415 -20.96 -19.22 34.62
C GLY A 415 -20.66 -17.73 34.76
N VAL A 416 -20.73 -16.98 33.64
CA VAL A 416 -20.33 -15.57 33.58
C VAL A 416 -21.21 -14.73 34.51
N LYS A 417 -20.58 -13.97 35.40
CA LYS A 417 -21.24 -13.01 36.30
C LYS A 417 -21.08 -11.60 35.77
N ILE A 418 -22.17 -11.01 35.27
CA ILE A 418 -22.19 -9.63 34.74
C ILE A 418 -22.67 -8.68 35.85
N ASN A 419 -21.85 -7.69 36.20
CA ASN A 419 -22.24 -6.63 37.14
C ASN A 419 -23.14 -5.60 36.45
N GLN A 420 -24.44 -5.88 36.36
CA GLN A 420 -25.42 -5.01 35.70
C GLN A 420 -25.58 -3.64 36.40
N GLU A 421 -25.39 -3.57 37.73
CA GLU A 421 -25.52 -2.33 38.50
C GLU A 421 -24.52 -1.24 38.07
N ALA A 422 -23.36 -1.62 37.53
CA ALA A 422 -22.37 -0.69 37.01
C ALA A 422 -22.85 0.05 35.74
N PHE A 423 -23.81 -0.52 35.02
CA PHE A 423 -24.34 0.04 33.77
C PHE A 423 -25.74 0.65 33.96
N PHE A 424 -26.50 0.19 34.96
CA PHE A 424 -27.86 0.67 35.25
C PHE A 424 -28.03 1.07 36.72
N PRO A 425 -27.35 2.14 37.18
CA PRO A 425 -27.35 2.52 38.59
C PRO A 425 -28.73 2.96 39.12
N GLU A 426 -29.65 3.35 38.25
CA GLU A 426 -31.00 3.85 38.60
C GLU A 426 -32.04 2.74 38.85
N GLN A 427 -31.77 1.48 38.49
CA GLN A 427 -32.72 0.36 38.66
C GLN A 427 -32.74 -0.26 40.07
N LYS A 428 -32.23 0.44 41.09
CA LYS A 428 -32.06 -0.09 42.46
C LYS A 428 -33.34 -0.28 43.29
N SER A 429 -34.55 -0.14 42.75
CA SER A 429 -35.78 -0.39 43.51
C SER A 429 -36.60 -1.57 42.98
N GLY A 430 -36.40 -2.73 43.59
CA GLY A 430 -37.50 -3.58 44.05
C GLY A 430 -38.27 -4.45 43.05
N ASP A 431 -37.89 -4.52 41.78
CA ASP A 431 -38.45 -5.54 40.86
C ASP A 431 -37.30 -6.18 40.08
N ASP A 432 -37.08 -7.48 40.30
CA ASP A 432 -36.21 -8.36 39.52
C ASP A 432 -36.75 -8.49 38.08
N LYS A 433 -36.71 -7.42 37.29
CA LYS A 433 -36.85 -7.53 35.85
C LYS A 433 -35.51 -7.97 35.30
N LYS A 434 -35.31 -9.30 35.24
CA LYS A 434 -34.28 -9.92 34.40
C LYS A 434 -34.28 -9.21 33.05
N ILE A 435 -33.19 -8.51 32.74
CA ILE A 435 -32.98 -7.92 31.42
C ILE A 435 -33.10 -9.07 30.41
N ASP A 436 -34.11 -9.02 29.56
CA ASP A 436 -34.32 -10.00 28.51
C ASP A 436 -33.16 -9.84 27.52
N ILE A 437 -32.25 -10.82 27.52
CA ILE A 437 -31.03 -10.84 26.68
C ILE A 437 -31.39 -10.71 25.19
N LYS A 438 -32.65 -10.94 24.82
CA LYS A 438 -33.21 -10.68 23.49
C LYS A 438 -33.18 -9.23 23.04
N GLN A 439 -33.04 -8.26 23.95
CA GLN A 439 -32.95 -6.83 23.61
C GLN A 439 -31.52 -6.32 23.44
N ILE A 440 -30.51 -7.17 23.65
CA ILE A 440 -29.09 -6.80 23.50
C ILE A 440 -28.61 -7.28 22.13
N THR A 441 -29.09 -6.66 21.06
CA THR A 441 -28.39 -6.64 19.75
C THR A 441 -28.92 -5.44 18.95
N PRO A 442 -28.10 -4.80 18.10
CA PRO A 442 -28.48 -3.59 17.36
C PRO A 442 -29.61 -3.82 16.35
#